data_AF-A0A895YIP2-F1
#
_entry.id   AF-A0A895YIP2-F1
#
_cell.length_a   1.000
_cell.length_b   1.000
_cell.length_c   1.000
_cell.angle_alpha   90.00
_cell.angle_beta   90.00
_cell.angle_gamma   90.00
#
_symmetry.space_group_name_H-M   'P 1'
#
loop_
_entity.id
_entity.type
_entity.pdbx_description
1 polymer ?
#
loop_
_entity_poly.entity_id
_entity_poly.type
_entity_poly.pdbx_seq_one_letter_code
_entity_poly.pdbx_strand_id
1 'polypeptide(L)'
;MSHDVPKVTRSPRDQRYLRRWLTRHNAADQPPSDLLVARVIARRRGERFEYAAIGLALVLFLGWTLVTGGLGTGTPTTISVLPIAVLYLALQLGSLATLWSIRRADQRLSAGLRQRVARPTAMPLPGLLGRLYLIGAVAVFGGGLITAAGALTLATDPADRAVAGVFAGALVVFAALAAMTLRHVSRRPAIAEQPAQIADDDTLRRDDAHRAITPSLVIMAVIAALHSGSGDGLLALYAGYVAVGGIGWTLAFTSAIYRRHGASPETFTTVAVTR
;
A
#
# COMPACT_ATOMS: atom_id res chain seq x y z
N MET A 1 8.50 17.60 -36.45
CA MET A 1 8.22 16.17 -36.25
C MET A 1 7.33 16.00 -35.02
N SER A 2 6.07 15.60 -35.22
CA SER A 2 5.10 15.35 -34.15
C SER A 2 5.36 13.95 -33.58
N HIS A 3 6.02 13.83 -32.42
CA HIS A 3 6.01 12.57 -31.66
C HIS A 3 4.65 12.43 -31.00
N ASP A 4 3.71 11.76 -31.68
CA ASP A 4 2.45 11.32 -31.10
C ASP A 4 2.75 10.57 -29.81
N VAL A 5 2.16 11.04 -28.70
CA VAL A 5 2.05 10.20 -27.51
C VAL A 5 1.37 8.92 -27.98
N PRO A 6 1.98 7.74 -27.79
CA PRO A 6 1.44 6.51 -28.35
C PRO A 6 0.00 6.37 -27.88
N LYS A 7 -0.96 6.38 -28.82
CA LYS A 7 -2.38 6.17 -28.53
C LYS A 7 -2.49 4.83 -27.81
N VAL A 8 -2.64 4.88 -26.49
CA VAL A 8 -2.76 3.69 -25.67
C VAL A 8 -4.06 3.02 -26.11
N THR A 9 -3.97 1.89 -26.79
CA THR A 9 -5.14 1.09 -27.18
C THR A 9 -5.81 0.61 -25.89
N ARG A 10 -7.00 1.15 -25.60
CA ARG A 10 -7.67 0.95 -24.31
C ARG A 10 -8.55 -0.28 -24.39
N SER A 11 -8.20 -1.35 -23.66
CA SER A 11 -9.10 -2.49 -23.54
C SER A 11 -10.42 -2.07 -22.84
N PRO A 12 -11.56 -2.73 -23.10
CA PRO A 12 -12.82 -2.43 -22.40
C PRO A 12 -12.69 -2.53 -20.88
N ARG A 13 -11.82 -3.43 -20.40
CA ARG A 13 -11.52 -3.58 -18.98
C ARG A 13 -10.77 -2.37 -18.42
N ASP A 14 -9.85 -1.77 -19.18
CA ASP A 14 -9.08 -0.58 -18.77
C ASP A 14 -9.96 0.65 -18.72
N GLN A 15 -10.87 0.81 -19.69
CA GLN A 15 -11.88 1.88 -19.68
C GLN A 15 -12.79 1.80 -18.45
N ARG A 16 -13.29 0.60 -18.10
CA ARG A 16 -14.07 0.40 -16.86
C ARG A 16 -13.27 0.69 -15.59
N TYR A 17 -11.97 0.41 -15.59
CA TYR A 17 -11.12 0.73 -14.45
C TYR A 17 -10.89 2.24 -14.33
N LEU A 18 -10.53 2.90 -15.43
CA LEU A 18 -10.37 4.34 -15.51
C LEU A 18 -11.65 5.07 -15.09
N ARG A 19 -12.81 4.69 -15.63
CA ARG A 19 -14.09 5.31 -15.27
C ARG A 19 -14.36 5.20 -13.77
N ARG A 20 -14.17 4.01 -13.18
CA ARG A 20 -14.31 3.82 -11.72
C ARG A 20 -13.32 4.68 -10.93
N TRP A 21 -12.08 4.78 -11.40
CA TRP A 21 -11.07 5.63 -10.76
C TRP A 21 -11.47 7.11 -10.84
N LEU A 22 -11.92 7.61 -11.99
CA LEU A 22 -12.38 8.98 -12.18
C LEU A 22 -13.60 9.30 -11.33
N THR A 23 -14.61 8.43 -11.33
CA THR A 23 -15.81 8.58 -10.47
C THR A 23 -15.44 8.58 -8.99
N ARG A 24 -14.51 7.73 -8.56
CA ARG A 24 -14.05 7.69 -7.15
C ARG A 24 -13.34 8.97 -6.71
N HIS A 25 -12.78 9.73 -7.66
CA HIS A 25 -12.02 10.95 -7.39
C HIS A 25 -12.73 12.23 -7.82
N ASN A 26 -14.03 12.16 -8.15
CA ASN A 26 -14.84 13.28 -8.66
C ASN A 26 -14.19 13.98 -9.87
N ALA A 27 -13.50 13.20 -10.71
CA ALA A 27 -12.82 13.66 -11.93
C ALA A 27 -13.53 13.16 -13.20
N ALA A 28 -14.79 12.73 -13.09
CA ALA A 28 -15.55 12.17 -14.22
C ALA A 28 -16.06 13.23 -15.20
N ASP A 29 -16.17 14.49 -14.77
CA ASP A 29 -16.79 15.57 -15.53
C ASP A 29 -15.85 16.20 -16.57
N GLN A 30 -14.55 15.87 -16.50
CA GLN A 30 -13.54 16.37 -17.44
C GLN A 30 -12.98 15.21 -18.28
N PRO A 31 -12.69 15.44 -19.57
CA PRO A 31 -12.04 14.43 -20.38
C PRO A 31 -10.63 14.12 -19.81
N PRO A 32 -10.32 12.85 -19.48
CA PRO A 32 -9.05 12.51 -18.86
C PRO A 32 -7.91 12.71 -19.85
N SER A 33 -6.82 13.33 -19.39
CA SER A 33 -5.61 13.49 -20.18
C SER A 33 -4.97 12.14 -20.51
N ASP A 34 -4.32 12.01 -21.66
CA ASP A 34 -3.66 10.75 -22.04
C ASP A 34 -2.56 10.34 -21.05
N LEU A 35 -1.88 11.32 -20.44
CA LEU A 35 -0.92 11.11 -19.36
C LEU A 35 -1.56 10.47 -18.13
N LEU A 36 -2.71 10.99 -17.68
CA LEU A 36 -3.47 10.42 -16.57
C LEU A 36 -3.90 8.99 -16.87
N VAL A 37 -4.44 8.76 -18.07
CA VAL A 37 -4.86 7.42 -18.50
C VAL A 37 -3.69 6.43 -18.45
N ALA A 38 -2.54 6.80 -19.01
CA ALA A 38 -1.36 5.95 -19.00
C ALA A 38 -0.86 5.64 -17.57
N ARG A 39 -0.84 6.65 -16.69
CA ARG A 39 -0.46 6.52 -15.27
C ARG A 39 -1.41 5.60 -14.48
N VAL A 40 -2.70 5.71 -14.70
CA VAL A 40 -3.72 4.88 -14.03
C VAL A 40 -3.64 3.42 -14.53
N ILE A 41 -3.43 3.21 -15.83
CA ILE A 41 -3.28 1.86 -16.41
C ILE A 41 -1.99 1.19 -15.92
N ALA A 42 -0.88 1.93 -15.83
CA ALA A 42 0.37 1.40 -15.30
C ALA A 42 0.22 0.91 -13.84
N ARG A 43 -0.47 1.68 -13.00
CA ARG A 43 -0.78 1.29 -11.61
C ARG A 43 -1.63 0.02 -11.54
N ARG A 44 -2.68 -0.06 -12.37
CA ARG A 44 -3.52 -1.26 -12.48
C ARG A 44 -2.70 -2.51 -12.85
N ARG A 45 -1.74 -2.36 -13.77
CA ARG A 45 -0.86 -3.47 -14.17
C ARG A 45 0.02 -3.90 -13.00
N GLY A 46 0.58 -2.95 -12.25
CA GLY A 46 1.31 -3.23 -11.01
C GLY A 46 0.46 -3.96 -9.98
N GLU A 47 -0.76 -3.47 -9.70
CA GLU A 47 -1.73 -4.13 -8.80
C GLU A 47 -2.01 -5.57 -9.17
N ARG A 48 -2.17 -5.89 -10.46
CA ARG A 48 -2.38 -7.27 -10.89
C ARG A 48 -1.18 -8.16 -10.58
N PHE A 49 0.03 -7.66 -10.78
CA PHE A 49 1.23 -8.41 -10.44
C PHE A 49 1.35 -8.62 -8.92
N GLU A 50 1.06 -7.59 -8.13
CA GLU A 50 0.99 -7.72 -6.68
C GLU A 50 -0.04 -8.79 -6.29
N TYR A 51 -1.31 -8.64 -6.66
CA TYR A 51 -2.35 -9.61 -6.32
C TYR A 51 -2.07 -11.02 -6.82
N ALA A 52 -1.46 -11.18 -8.00
CA ALA A 52 -1.04 -12.50 -8.49
C ALA A 52 0.08 -13.10 -7.61
N ALA A 53 1.06 -12.30 -7.20
CA ALA A 53 2.12 -12.74 -6.29
C ALA A 53 1.55 -13.09 -4.90
N ILE A 54 0.64 -12.26 -4.36
CA ILE A 54 -0.08 -12.54 -3.11
C ILE A 54 -0.86 -13.86 -3.23
N GLY A 55 -1.66 -14.02 -4.29
CA GLY A 55 -2.49 -15.20 -4.51
C GLY A 55 -1.65 -16.47 -4.66
N LEU A 56 -0.56 -16.41 -5.44
CA LEU A 56 0.37 -17.53 -5.59
C LEU A 56 1.02 -17.90 -4.25
N ALA A 57 1.49 -16.90 -3.49
CA ALA A 57 2.10 -17.12 -2.19
C ALA A 57 1.12 -17.76 -1.19
N LEU A 58 -0.12 -17.30 -1.16
CA LEU A 58 -1.18 -17.88 -0.32
C LEU A 58 -1.52 -19.31 -0.73
N VAL A 59 -1.61 -19.62 -2.02
CA VAL A 59 -1.86 -20.99 -2.51
C VAL A 59 -0.72 -21.93 -2.14
N LEU A 60 0.53 -21.50 -2.32
CA LEU A 60 1.71 -22.29 -1.94
C LEU A 60 1.78 -22.50 -0.43
N PHE A 61 1.48 -21.46 0.35
CA PHE A 61 1.42 -21.54 1.79
C PHE A 61 0.33 -22.53 2.25
N LEU A 62 -0.90 -22.40 1.73
CA LEU A 62 -2.01 -23.28 2.08
C LEU A 62 -1.73 -24.72 1.67
N GLY A 63 -1.22 -24.92 0.45
CA GLY A 63 -0.81 -26.24 -0.06
C GLY A 63 0.24 -26.89 0.85
N TRP A 64 1.25 -26.14 1.28
CA TRP A 64 2.23 -26.60 2.26
C TRP A 64 1.56 -27.02 3.57
N THR A 65 0.73 -26.14 4.16
CA THR A 65 0.05 -26.44 5.44
C THR A 65 -0.85 -27.68 5.36
N LEU A 66 -1.52 -27.91 4.24
CA LEU A 66 -2.35 -29.09 4.02
C LEU A 66 -1.52 -30.36 3.86
N VAL A 67 -0.40 -30.31 3.13
CA VAL A 67 0.51 -31.45 2.98
C VAL A 67 1.15 -31.82 4.31
N THR A 68 1.64 -30.84 5.06
CA THR A 68 2.33 -31.11 6.35
C THR A 68 1.36 -31.38 7.49
N GLY A 69 0.14 -30.82 7.46
CA GLY A 69 -0.87 -30.98 8.51
C GLY A 69 -1.85 -32.14 8.27
N GLY A 70 -2.17 -32.45 7.01
CA GLY A 70 -3.17 -33.47 6.65
C GLY A 70 -2.63 -34.88 6.46
N LEU A 71 -1.31 -35.07 6.28
CA LEU A 71 -0.72 -36.39 6.05
C LEU A 71 -0.41 -37.19 7.32
N GLY A 72 -0.78 -36.70 8.51
CA GLY A 72 -0.73 -37.51 9.74
C GLY A 72 0.65 -38.06 10.10
N THR A 73 1.75 -37.53 9.54
CA THR A 73 3.10 -37.93 9.90
C THR A 73 3.40 -37.40 11.29
N GLY A 74 3.04 -38.19 12.30
CA GLY A 74 3.16 -37.88 13.71
C GLY A 74 4.58 -37.52 14.09
N THR A 75 4.80 -36.24 14.36
CA THR A 75 5.39 -35.70 15.59
C THR A 75 5.35 -34.17 15.49
N PRO A 76 4.59 -33.48 16.35
CA PRO A 76 4.53 -32.02 16.34
C PRO A 76 5.76 -31.47 17.07
N THR A 77 6.94 -31.46 16.43
CA THR A 77 8.16 -31.04 17.14
C THR A 77 8.81 -29.79 16.58
N THR A 78 8.43 -29.30 15.39
CA THR A 78 8.89 -27.97 14.95
C THR A 78 7.92 -27.34 13.96
N ILE A 79 7.25 -26.26 14.34
CA ILE A 79 6.56 -25.40 13.37
C ILE A 79 7.64 -24.83 12.44
N SER A 80 7.64 -25.29 11.19
CA SER A 80 8.53 -24.72 10.19
C SER A 80 8.11 -23.28 9.94
N VAL A 81 8.97 -22.32 10.31
CA VAL A 81 8.76 -20.89 10.04
C VAL A 81 9.00 -20.52 8.57
N LEU A 82 9.58 -21.44 7.81
CA LEU A 82 9.94 -21.24 6.40
C LEU A 82 8.74 -20.83 5.52
N PRO A 83 7.55 -21.47 5.59
CA PRO A 83 6.40 -21.08 4.79
C PRO A 83 5.92 -19.66 5.12
N ILE A 84 5.95 -19.27 6.40
CA ILE A 84 5.59 -17.91 6.85
C ILE A 84 6.59 -16.90 6.28
N ALA A 85 7.88 -17.19 6.37
CA ALA A 85 8.94 -16.34 5.83
C ALA A 85 8.82 -16.19 4.30
N VAL A 86 8.58 -17.29 3.58
CA VAL A 86 8.37 -17.29 2.12
C VAL A 86 7.14 -16.49 1.75
N LEU A 87 6.03 -16.64 2.47
CA LEU A 87 4.82 -15.85 2.27
C LEU A 87 5.13 -14.36 2.43
N TYR A 88 5.77 -13.96 3.53
CA TYR A 88 6.10 -12.55 3.79
C TYR A 88 7.05 -11.99 2.74
N LEU A 89 8.06 -12.76 2.35
CA LEU A 89 9.00 -12.38 1.30
C LEU A 89 8.28 -12.19 -0.04
N ALA A 90 7.39 -13.09 -0.43
CA ALA A 90 6.62 -12.98 -1.66
C ALA A 90 5.73 -11.73 -1.68
N LEU A 91 5.10 -11.39 -0.55
CA LEU A 91 4.35 -10.15 -0.39
C LEU A 91 5.24 -8.92 -0.60
N GLN A 92 6.42 -8.89 0.02
CA GLN A 92 7.38 -7.79 -0.12
C GLN A 92 7.89 -7.64 -1.55
N LEU A 93 8.22 -8.76 -2.22
CA LEU A 93 8.66 -8.76 -3.61
C LEU A 93 7.55 -8.28 -4.55
N GLY A 94 6.30 -8.66 -4.32
CA GLY A 94 5.14 -8.19 -5.07
C GLY A 94 4.97 -6.67 -4.96
N SER A 95 5.07 -6.12 -3.74
CA SER A 95 5.01 -4.67 -3.51
C SER A 95 6.20 -3.94 -4.15
N LEU A 96 7.42 -4.47 -4.04
CA LEU A 96 8.61 -3.88 -4.66
C LEU A 96 8.54 -3.88 -6.19
N ALA A 97 8.11 -5.00 -6.79
CA ALA A 97 7.93 -5.13 -8.24
C ALA A 97 6.90 -4.11 -8.76
N THR A 98 5.82 -3.90 -8.00
CA THR A 98 4.80 -2.90 -8.29
C THR A 98 5.38 -1.49 -8.28
N LEU A 99 6.08 -1.10 -7.21
CA LEU A 99 6.71 0.22 -7.09
C LEU A 99 7.68 0.47 -8.23
N TRP A 100 8.49 -0.53 -8.57
CA TRP A 100 9.46 -0.42 -9.65
C TRP A 100 8.80 -0.32 -11.03
N SER A 101 7.73 -1.08 -11.26
CA SER A 101 6.94 -1.01 -12.49
C SER A 101 6.33 0.38 -12.68
N ILE A 102 5.72 0.94 -11.64
CA ILE A 102 5.15 2.29 -11.64
C ILE A 102 6.24 3.32 -11.92
N ARG A 103 7.39 3.25 -11.23
CA ARG A 103 8.52 4.17 -11.45
C ARG A 103 9.02 4.13 -12.88
N ARG A 104 9.19 2.94 -13.47
CA ARG A 104 9.62 2.81 -14.87
C ARG A 104 8.59 3.37 -15.84
N ALA A 105 7.30 3.15 -15.60
CA ALA A 105 6.24 3.72 -16.41
C ALA A 105 6.25 5.25 -16.33
N ASP A 106 6.36 5.81 -15.13
CA ASP A 106 6.44 7.25 -14.91
C ASP A 106 7.66 7.89 -15.57
N GLN A 107 8.83 7.24 -15.50
CA GLN A 107 10.05 7.70 -16.18
C GLN A 107 9.87 7.75 -17.70
N ARG A 108 9.31 6.68 -18.29
CA ARG A 108 9.04 6.62 -19.74
C ARG A 108 8.04 7.67 -20.19
N LEU A 109 6.95 7.84 -19.44
CA LEU A 109 5.93 8.85 -19.73
C LEU A 109 6.54 10.26 -19.65
N SER A 110 7.32 10.54 -18.60
CA SER A 110 7.94 11.85 -18.41
C SER A 110 8.98 12.17 -19.50
N ALA A 111 9.69 11.16 -20.02
CA ALA A 111 10.61 11.34 -21.13
C ALA A 111 9.92 11.73 -22.45
N GLY A 112 8.65 11.32 -22.65
CA GLY A 112 7.87 11.63 -23.84
C GLY A 112 7.11 12.95 -23.82
N LEU A 113 7.08 13.67 -22.69
CA LEU A 113 6.33 14.92 -22.57
C LEU A 113 7.02 16.07 -23.33
N ARG A 114 6.28 16.71 -24.24
CA ARG A 114 6.76 17.86 -25.03
C ARG A 114 6.92 19.14 -24.21
N GLN A 115 6.00 19.35 -23.27
CA GLN A 115 6.00 20.49 -22.36
C GLN A 115 5.84 19.97 -20.94
N ARG A 116 6.61 20.55 -20.02
CA ARG A 116 6.60 20.17 -18.60
C ARG A 116 6.17 21.38 -17.78
N VAL A 117 4.93 21.37 -17.32
CA VAL A 117 4.51 22.25 -16.23
C VAL A 117 4.85 21.52 -14.94
N ALA A 118 5.85 22.02 -14.23
CA ALA A 118 6.28 21.46 -12.97
C ALA A 118 5.97 22.44 -11.82
N ARG A 119 5.34 21.94 -10.77
CA ARG A 119 5.28 22.65 -9.50
C ARG A 119 6.42 22.14 -8.60
N PRO A 120 7.44 22.96 -8.27
CA PRO A 120 8.61 22.52 -7.52
C PRO A 120 8.34 22.33 -6.02
N THR A 121 7.13 22.59 -5.54
CA THR A 121 6.81 22.46 -4.11
C THR A 121 6.65 20.98 -3.74
N ALA A 122 7.57 20.47 -2.93
CA ALA A 122 7.38 19.20 -2.24
C ALA A 122 6.09 19.24 -1.42
N MET A 123 5.31 18.16 -1.46
CA MET A 123 4.10 18.05 -0.64
C MET A 123 4.50 17.47 0.72
N PRO A 124 4.22 18.16 1.84
CA PRO A 124 4.54 17.63 3.16
C PRO A 124 3.72 16.37 3.44
N LEU A 125 4.29 15.40 4.16
CA LEU A 125 3.63 14.12 4.45
C LEU A 125 2.24 14.27 5.10
N PRO A 126 2.00 15.22 6.04
CA PRO A 126 0.66 15.45 6.57
C PRO A 126 -0.36 15.90 5.52
N GLY A 127 0.06 16.66 4.50
CA GLY A 127 -0.82 17.06 3.39
C GLY A 127 -1.07 15.94 2.38
N LEU A 128 -0.10 15.02 2.26
CA LEU A 128 -0.19 13.85 1.37
C LEU A 128 -1.10 12.76 1.95
N LEU A 129 -0.84 12.37 3.20
CA LEU A 129 -1.57 11.28 3.87
C LEU A 129 -2.88 11.78 4.47
N GLY A 130 -2.87 12.98 5.05
CA GLY A 130 -3.91 13.45 5.95
C GLY A 130 -3.76 12.87 7.36
N ARG A 131 -4.38 13.53 8.34
CA ARG A 131 -4.24 13.22 9.77
C ARG A 131 -4.60 11.76 10.11
N LEU A 132 -5.71 11.25 9.58
CA LEU A 132 -6.20 9.91 9.96
C LEU A 132 -5.32 8.78 9.40
N TYR A 133 -4.78 8.93 8.18
CA TYR A 133 -3.81 7.97 7.66
C TYR A 133 -2.46 8.04 8.37
N LEU A 134 -2.04 9.20 8.85
CA LEU A 134 -0.87 9.28 9.74
C LEU A 134 -1.10 8.52 11.04
N ILE A 135 -2.27 8.68 11.67
CA ILE A 135 -2.64 7.91 12.88
C ILE A 135 -2.67 6.41 12.57
N GLY A 136 -3.29 6.02 11.45
CA GLY A 136 -3.32 4.62 11.00
C GLY A 136 -1.91 4.07 10.76
N ALA A 137 -1.03 4.82 10.11
CA ALA A 137 0.36 4.42 9.90
C ALA A 137 1.11 4.26 11.23
N VAL A 138 0.94 5.18 12.18
CA VAL A 138 1.54 5.06 13.52
C VAL A 138 0.98 3.83 14.25
N ALA A 139 -0.32 3.57 14.18
CA ALA A 139 -0.94 2.39 14.80
C ALA A 139 -0.40 1.09 14.19
N VAL A 140 -0.26 1.01 12.86
CA VAL A 140 0.25 -0.17 12.17
C VAL A 140 1.75 -0.37 12.42
N PHE A 141 2.59 0.62 12.15
CA PHE A 141 4.05 0.46 12.26
C PHE A 141 4.55 0.54 13.70
N GLY A 142 4.02 1.50 14.49
CA GLY A 142 4.36 1.64 15.91
C GLY A 142 3.80 0.49 16.75
N GLY A 143 2.53 0.12 16.53
CA GLY A 143 1.95 -1.07 17.16
C GLY A 143 2.67 -2.35 16.75
N GLY A 144 3.03 -2.48 15.47
CA GLY A 144 3.80 -3.61 14.97
C GLY A 144 5.17 -3.73 15.63
N LEU A 145 5.86 -2.60 15.86
CA LEU A 145 7.15 -2.58 16.57
C LEU A 145 7.02 -3.03 18.03
N ILE A 146 6.03 -2.49 18.76
CA ILE A 146 5.75 -2.89 20.14
C ILE A 146 5.43 -4.39 20.20
N THR A 147 4.63 -4.88 19.26
CA THR A 147 4.24 -6.29 19.15
C THR A 147 5.43 -7.18 18.85
N ALA A 148 6.27 -6.82 17.89
CA ALA A 148 7.47 -7.58 17.54
C ALA A 148 8.45 -7.66 18.71
N ALA A 149 8.71 -6.53 19.37
CA ALA A 149 9.58 -6.48 20.55
C ALA A 149 9.00 -7.31 21.70
N GLY A 150 7.71 -7.12 22.03
CA GLY A 150 7.03 -7.89 23.07
C GLY A 150 6.97 -9.38 22.76
N ALA A 151 6.78 -9.76 21.50
CA ALA A 151 6.75 -11.16 21.10
C ALA A 151 8.12 -11.83 21.25
N LEU A 152 9.19 -11.13 20.86
CA LEU A 152 10.57 -11.61 21.03
C LEU A 152 10.97 -11.75 22.50
N THR A 153 10.45 -10.89 23.40
CA THR A 153 10.77 -10.95 24.83
C THR A 153 9.92 -11.97 25.59
N LEU A 154 8.64 -12.10 25.26
CA LEU A 154 7.71 -12.99 25.96
C LEU A 154 7.78 -14.43 25.46
N ALA A 155 8.26 -14.67 24.24
CA ALA A 155 8.37 -16.03 23.70
C ALA A 155 9.35 -16.87 24.51
N THR A 156 8.85 -17.93 25.12
CA THR A 156 9.64 -18.95 25.83
C THR A 156 10.14 -20.03 24.89
N ASP A 157 9.29 -20.43 23.93
CA ASP A 157 9.58 -21.53 23.03
C ASP A 157 10.41 -21.04 21.82
N PRO A 158 11.42 -21.82 21.37
CA PRO A 158 12.23 -21.45 20.20
C PRO A 158 11.42 -21.22 18.92
N ALA A 159 10.32 -21.96 18.75
CA ALA A 159 9.42 -21.80 17.60
C ALA A 159 8.73 -20.42 17.59
N ASP A 160 8.18 -20.00 18.73
CA ASP A 160 7.54 -18.69 18.88
C ASP A 160 8.52 -17.53 18.68
N ARG A 161 9.76 -17.69 19.19
CA ARG A 161 10.84 -16.72 18.93
C ARG A 161 11.16 -16.62 17.45
N ALA A 162 11.19 -17.74 16.74
CA ALA A 162 11.43 -17.76 15.30
C ALA A 162 10.28 -17.07 14.53
N VAL A 163 9.02 -17.32 14.89
CA VAL A 163 7.84 -16.64 14.32
C VAL A 163 7.92 -15.12 14.60
N ALA A 164 8.20 -14.72 15.84
CA ALA A 164 8.37 -13.33 16.21
C ALA A 164 9.52 -12.66 15.45
N GLY A 165 10.64 -13.36 15.25
CA GLY A 165 11.77 -12.90 14.45
C GLY A 165 11.43 -12.70 12.98
N VAL A 166 10.68 -13.63 12.37
CA VAL A 166 10.18 -13.50 11.00
C VAL A 166 9.22 -12.32 10.86
N PHE A 167 8.33 -12.12 11.83
CA PHE A 167 7.43 -10.96 11.89
C PHE A 167 8.20 -9.64 12.03
N ALA A 168 9.19 -9.58 12.92
CA ALA A 168 10.06 -8.41 13.11
C ALA A 168 10.84 -8.08 11.83
N GLY A 169 11.40 -9.08 11.16
CA GLY A 169 12.08 -8.92 9.87
C GLY A 169 11.13 -8.35 8.80
N ALA A 170 9.92 -8.89 8.69
CA ALA A 170 8.91 -8.37 7.78
C ALA A 170 8.53 -6.91 8.10
N LEU A 171 8.32 -6.57 9.38
CA LEU A 171 8.07 -5.20 9.82
C LEU A 171 9.16 -4.23 9.31
N VAL A 172 10.44 -4.57 9.49
CA VAL A 172 11.56 -3.73 9.04
C VAL A 172 11.50 -3.51 7.53
N VAL A 173 11.28 -4.56 6.74
CA VAL A 173 11.24 -4.44 5.27
C VAL A 173 10.03 -3.62 4.82
N PHE A 174 8.84 -3.87 5.37
CA PHE A 174 7.65 -3.07 5.05
C PHE A 174 7.79 -1.61 5.44
N ALA A 175 8.37 -1.32 6.62
CA ALA A 175 8.65 0.04 7.05
C ALA A 175 9.62 0.74 6.09
N ALA A 176 10.68 0.04 5.64
CA ALA A 176 11.61 0.57 4.66
C ALA A 176 10.94 0.85 3.31
N LEU A 177 10.13 -0.09 2.79
CA LEU A 177 9.38 0.10 1.54
C LEU A 177 8.38 1.25 1.63
N ALA A 178 7.67 1.37 2.75
CA ALA A 178 6.75 2.46 3.02
C ALA A 178 7.49 3.80 3.05
N ALA A 179 8.58 3.90 3.81
CA ALA A 179 9.40 5.10 3.90
C ALA A 179 10.01 5.52 2.56
N MET A 180 10.53 4.57 1.77
CA MET A 180 11.05 4.82 0.43
C MET A 180 9.96 5.34 -0.52
N THR A 181 8.75 4.79 -0.42
CA THR A 181 7.61 5.20 -1.26
C THR A 181 7.13 6.59 -0.86
N LEU A 182 6.94 6.84 0.43
CA LEU A 182 6.55 8.15 0.96
C LEU A 182 7.58 9.23 0.64
N ARG A 183 8.88 8.92 0.78
CA ARG A 183 9.97 9.83 0.38
C ARG A 183 9.95 10.11 -1.11
N HIS A 184 9.74 9.08 -1.93
CA HIS A 184 9.66 9.24 -3.38
C HIS A 184 8.48 10.13 -3.78
N VAL A 185 7.29 9.82 -3.27
CA VAL A 185 6.06 10.54 -3.59
C VAL A 185 6.09 11.98 -3.08
N SER A 186 6.63 12.24 -1.88
CA SER A 186 6.71 13.61 -1.32
C SER A 186 7.69 14.51 -2.08
N ARG A 187 8.82 13.95 -2.56
CA ARG A 187 9.88 14.71 -3.26
C ARG A 187 9.70 14.77 -4.78
N ARG A 188 8.87 13.92 -5.36
CA ARG A 188 8.58 13.95 -6.79
C ARG A 188 7.91 15.30 -7.15
N PRO A 189 8.45 16.06 -8.12
CA PRO A 189 7.77 17.25 -8.61
C PRO A 189 6.46 16.84 -9.29
N ALA A 190 5.42 17.65 -9.12
CA ALA A 190 4.17 17.41 -9.85
C ALA A 190 4.44 17.66 -11.34
N ILE A 191 4.13 16.69 -12.20
CA ILE A 191 4.38 16.80 -13.65
C ILE A 191 3.06 16.65 -14.39
N ALA A 192 2.69 17.72 -15.09
CA ALA A 192 1.51 17.79 -15.95
C ALA A 192 1.84 18.43 -17.31
N GLU A 193 1.02 18.12 -18.33
CA GLU A 193 1.09 18.82 -19.62
C GLU A 193 0.43 20.20 -19.54
N GLN A 194 -0.62 20.33 -18.73
CA GLN A 194 -1.40 21.55 -18.55
C GLN A 194 -1.57 21.86 -17.05
N PRO A 195 -1.63 23.15 -16.65
CA PRO A 195 -1.80 23.53 -15.24
C PRO A 195 -3.05 22.93 -14.57
N ALA A 196 -4.16 22.79 -15.32
CA ALA A 196 -5.40 22.20 -14.81
C ALA A 196 -5.24 20.73 -14.37
N GLN A 197 -4.27 20.00 -14.92
CA GLN A 197 -4.05 18.58 -14.66
C GLN A 197 -3.14 18.31 -13.44
N ILE A 198 -2.62 19.36 -12.78
CA ILE A 198 -1.77 19.21 -11.59
C ILE A 198 -2.54 18.55 -10.45
N ALA A 199 -3.85 18.83 -10.33
CA ALA A 199 -4.71 18.22 -9.32
C ALA A 199 -4.84 16.69 -9.46
N ASP A 200 -4.81 16.18 -10.70
CA ASP A 200 -4.86 14.75 -10.98
C ASP A 200 -3.58 14.05 -10.50
N ASP A 201 -2.41 14.67 -10.72
CA ASP A 201 -1.13 14.13 -10.27
C ASP A 201 -1.04 14.12 -8.73
N ASP A 202 -1.52 15.18 -8.08
CA ASP A 202 -1.62 15.21 -6.62
C ASP A 202 -2.53 14.10 -6.09
N THR A 203 -3.64 13.81 -6.78
CA THR A 203 -4.54 12.71 -6.42
C THR A 203 -3.86 11.35 -6.55
N LEU A 204 -3.15 11.10 -7.64
CA LEU A 204 -2.34 9.88 -7.82
C LEU A 204 -1.27 9.73 -6.75
N ARG A 205 -0.61 10.83 -6.36
CA ARG A 205 0.39 10.84 -5.28
C ARG A 205 -0.22 10.46 -3.94
N ARG A 206 -1.41 10.96 -3.62
CA ARG A 206 -2.12 10.57 -2.38
C ARG A 206 -2.48 9.08 -2.40
N ASP A 207 -3.01 8.57 -3.51
CA ASP A 207 -3.32 7.14 -3.66
C ASP A 207 -2.06 6.28 -3.48
N ASP A 208 -0.93 6.65 -4.09
CA ASP A 208 0.35 5.93 -3.93
C ASP A 208 0.85 5.98 -2.47
N ALA A 209 0.66 7.11 -1.79
CA ALA A 209 1.03 7.28 -0.38
C ALA A 209 0.16 6.43 0.55
N HIS A 210 -1.15 6.42 0.34
CA HIS A 210 -2.08 5.57 1.10
C HIS A 210 -1.79 4.09 0.87
N ARG A 211 -1.44 3.70 -0.35
CA ARG A 211 -1.03 2.32 -0.64
C ARG A 211 0.26 1.93 0.07
N ALA A 212 1.21 2.85 0.24
CA ALA A 212 2.48 2.58 0.92
C ALA A 212 2.30 2.17 2.40
N ILE A 213 1.18 2.56 3.02
CA ILE A 213 0.88 2.32 4.43
C ILE A 213 -0.24 1.27 4.61
N THR A 214 -0.55 0.49 3.56
CA THR A 214 -1.52 -0.62 3.61
C THR A 214 -1.21 -1.54 4.80
N PRO A 215 -2.21 -2.01 5.56
CA PRO A 215 -2.03 -2.68 6.85
C PRO A 215 -1.66 -4.17 6.67
N SER A 216 -0.78 -4.48 5.72
CA SER A 216 -0.33 -5.85 5.46
C SER A 216 0.24 -6.50 6.72
N LEU A 217 0.90 -5.71 7.58
CA LEU A 217 1.43 -6.16 8.86
C LEU A 217 0.35 -6.61 9.86
N VAL A 218 -0.87 -6.09 9.78
CA VAL A 218 -1.99 -6.54 10.62
C VAL A 218 -2.38 -7.96 10.23
N ILE A 219 -2.47 -8.24 8.92
CA ILE A 219 -2.74 -9.59 8.42
C ILE A 219 -1.61 -10.56 8.81
N MET A 220 -0.36 -10.11 8.70
CA MET A 220 0.80 -10.90 9.16
C MET A 220 0.73 -11.23 10.64
N ALA A 221 0.29 -10.29 11.49
CA ALA A 221 0.14 -10.58 12.91
C ALA A 221 -0.95 -11.62 13.19
N VAL A 222 -2.03 -11.68 12.40
CA VAL A 222 -3.01 -12.78 12.49
C VAL A 222 -2.34 -14.12 12.18
N ILE A 223 -1.52 -14.18 11.12
CA ILE A 223 -0.80 -15.41 10.75
C ILE A 223 0.19 -15.80 11.86
N ALA A 224 0.93 -14.83 12.41
CA ALA A 224 1.85 -15.05 13.52
C ALA A 224 1.13 -15.56 14.77
N ALA A 225 -0.03 -14.99 15.12
CA ALA A 225 -0.86 -15.45 16.23
C ALA A 225 -1.31 -16.91 16.07
N LEU A 226 -1.78 -17.27 14.87
CA LEU A 226 -2.24 -18.63 14.56
C LEU A 226 -1.12 -19.69 14.59
N HIS A 227 0.13 -19.26 14.39
CA HIS A 227 1.31 -20.14 14.42
C HIS A 227 2.08 -20.02 15.73
N SER A 228 1.60 -19.22 16.68
CA SER A 228 2.22 -19.14 17.99
C SER A 228 1.69 -20.29 18.85
N GLY A 229 2.60 -21.12 19.36
CA GLY A 229 2.27 -22.28 20.20
C GLY A 229 2.13 -21.92 21.68
N SER A 230 2.75 -20.82 22.09
CA SER A 230 2.81 -20.35 23.47
C SER A 230 1.59 -19.55 23.92
N GLY A 231 1.08 -19.92 25.11
CA GLY A 231 0.30 -19.17 26.12
C GLY A 231 -0.56 -17.94 25.76
N ASP A 232 -1.63 -17.75 26.53
CA ASP A 232 -2.61 -16.66 26.41
C ASP A 232 -2.01 -15.25 26.22
N GLY A 233 -0.81 -14.99 26.76
CA GLY A 233 -0.14 -13.70 26.67
C GLY A 233 0.34 -13.30 25.26
N LEU A 234 0.91 -14.23 24.49
CA LEU A 234 1.37 -13.92 23.13
C LEU A 234 0.21 -13.79 22.15
N LEU A 235 -0.80 -14.65 22.31
CA LEU A 235 -2.06 -14.51 21.59
C LEU A 235 -2.72 -13.16 21.88
N ALA A 236 -2.82 -12.75 23.16
CA ALA A 236 -3.38 -11.46 23.55
C ALA A 236 -2.59 -10.28 22.97
N LEU A 237 -1.26 -10.37 22.93
CA LEU A 237 -0.41 -9.34 22.32
C LEU A 237 -0.70 -9.16 20.83
N TYR A 238 -0.67 -10.25 20.05
CA TYR A 238 -0.96 -10.19 18.62
C TYR A 238 -2.41 -9.78 18.36
N ALA A 239 -3.38 -10.30 19.11
CA ALA A 239 -4.79 -9.93 18.99
C ALA A 239 -5.03 -8.45 19.30
N GLY A 240 -4.40 -7.92 20.36
CA GLY A 240 -4.44 -6.51 20.71
C GLY A 240 -3.89 -5.62 19.60
N TYR A 241 -2.78 -6.02 18.99
CA TYR A 241 -2.24 -5.32 17.82
C TYR A 241 -3.16 -5.39 16.60
N VAL A 242 -3.74 -6.56 16.31
CA VAL A 242 -4.69 -6.72 15.21
C VAL A 242 -5.90 -5.81 15.41
N ALA A 243 -6.42 -5.73 16.63
CA ALA A 243 -7.52 -4.83 16.96
C ALA A 243 -7.13 -3.36 16.76
N VAL A 244 -6.04 -2.90 17.38
CA VAL A 244 -5.61 -1.49 17.30
C VAL A 244 -5.24 -1.09 15.87
N GLY A 245 -4.43 -1.90 15.18
CA GLY A 245 -4.01 -1.66 13.81
C GLY A 245 -5.17 -1.75 12.82
N GLY A 246 -6.05 -2.74 12.97
CA GLY A 246 -7.24 -2.92 12.14
C GLY A 246 -8.25 -1.78 12.29
N ILE A 247 -8.56 -1.39 13.53
CA ILE A 247 -9.46 -0.25 13.82
C ILE A 247 -8.86 1.04 13.30
N GLY A 248 -7.60 1.33 13.63
CA GLY A 248 -6.91 2.55 13.17
C GLY A 248 -6.90 2.67 11.65
N TRP A 249 -6.63 1.57 10.95
CA TRP A 249 -6.69 1.54 9.49
C TRP A 249 -8.12 1.72 8.96
N THR A 250 -9.10 1.05 9.55
CA THR A 250 -10.50 1.09 9.10
C THR A 250 -11.06 2.51 9.22
N LEU A 251 -10.77 3.20 10.32
CA LEU A 251 -11.11 4.61 10.51
C LEU A 251 -10.44 5.51 9.46
N ALA A 252 -9.14 5.29 9.19
CA ALA A 252 -8.43 6.04 8.15
C ALA A 252 -9.06 5.82 6.77
N PHE A 253 -9.32 4.57 6.39
CA PHE A 253 -9.88 4.18 5.11
C PHE A 253 -11.31 4.69 4.90
N THR A 254 -12.19 4.48 5.88
CA THR A 254 -13.59 4.94 5.81
C THR A 254 -13.68 6.47 5.76
N SER A 255 -12.87 7.18 6.54
CA SER A 255 -12.83 8.65 6.48
C SER A 255 -12.37 9.19 5.12
N ALA A 256 -11.52 8.44 4.41
CA ALA A 256 -11.09 8.78 3.07
C ALA A 256 -12.24 8.63 2.08
N ILE A 257 -13.05 7.59 2.22
CA ILE A 257 -14.26 7.36 1.40
C ILE A 257 -15.29 8.46 1.66
N TYR A 258 -15.57 8.79 2.93
CA TYR A 258 -16.55 9.82 3.26
C TYR A 258 -16.17 11.20 2.72
N ARG A 259 -14.90 11.62 2.88
CA ARG A 259 -14.40 12.88 2.30
C ARG A 259 -14.48 12.92 0.78
N ARG A 260 -14.48 11.77 0.10
CA ARG A 260 -14.65 11.69 -1.36
C ARG A 260 -16.10 11.82 -1.79
N HIS A 261 -17.08 11.43 -0.95
CA HIS A 261 -18.51 11.40 -1.31
C HIS A 261 -19.37 12.53 -0.69
N GLY A 262 -18.89 13.20 0.35
CA GLY A 262 -19.63 14.30 0.98
C GLY A 262 -18.67 15.38 1.47
N ALA A 263 -18.41 16.38 0.61
CA ALA A 263 -18.18 17.79 0.96
C ALA A 263 -17.55 18.54 -0.23
N SER A 264 -18.34 19.37 -0.90
CA SER A 264 -17.93 20.77 -1.03
C SER A 264 -18.14 21.40 0.36
N PRO A 265 -17.10 21.85 1.06
CA PRO A 265 -17.33 22.93 1.99
C PRO A 265 -17.54 24.18 1.13
N GLU A 266 -18.60 24.94 1.38
CA GLU A 266 -18.80 26.28 0.84
C GLU A 266 -17.74 27.26 1.41
N THR A 267 -16.46 26.91 1.23
CA THR A 267 -15.29 27.58 1.80
C THR A 267 -14.23 27.79 0.71
N PHE A 268 -14.68 28.29 -0.43
CA PHE A 268 -13.90 29.28 -1.19
C PHE A 268 -14.45 30.68 -0.95
N THR A 269 -15.00 30.93 0.24
CA THR A 269 -15.12 32.27 0.79
C THR A 269 -13.72 32.84 0.98
N THR A 270 -13.36 33.73 0.07
CA THR A 270 -12.64 34.96 0.38
C THR A 270 -11.18 34.80 0.81
N VAL A 271 -10.30 34.55 -0.16
CA VAL A 271 -9.01 35.27 -0.22
C VAL A 271 -8.99 36.05 -1.53
N ALA A 272 -9.92 37.00 -1.62
CA ALA A 272 -9.65 38.26 -2.27
C ALA A 272 -8.71 39.03 -1.33
N VAL A 273 -7.40 38.76 -1.41
CA VAL A 273 -6.43 39.79 -1.06
C VAL A 273 -6.38 40.73 -2.25
N THR A 274 -7.15 41.79 -2.09
CA THR A 274 -7.10 43.00 -2.86
C THR A 274 -5.74 43.67 -2.61
N ARG A 275 -5.12 44.08 -3.73
CA ARG A 275 -4.02 45.06 -3.89
C ARG A 275 -2.65 44.71 -3.31
#